data_AF-A0A2J8IUB9-F1
#
_entry.id   AF-A0A2J8IUB9-F1
#
_cell.length_a   1.000
_cell.length_b   1.000
_cell.length_c   1.000
_cell.angle_alpha   90.00
_cell.angle_beta   90.00
_cell.angle_gamma   90.00
#
_symmetry.space_group_name_H-M   'P 1'
#
loop_
_entity.id
_entity.type
_entity.pdbx_description
1 polymer ?
#
loop_
_entity_poly.entity_id
_entity_poly.type
_entity_poly.pdbx_seq_one_letter_code
_entity_poly.pdbx_strand_id
1 'polypeptide(L)'
;CETINSDNEDLLARIETLQSNAKLLEVQILEVQRAKAMVDKELEAEKTSERTEDKASLQSSVQQYEEKNTKIKQLLVKTKKELADSKQAIQLAEITSERHKIHEHLKTSAEQHQRTLSAYQQRVTALQEESRAAKAEQATITSEFESYKVRVHNVLKQKNKSMSQTETEGAKQEREHLEMLIDQLKIKLQDSQNNLQINVSELQTLQSEHDTLLERHNKMLQETVSKEAELREKLCSIQSENMMMKSEHTQTVSQLTSQNEVLRNSFRDQVRHLQEEHRKTVETLQQQLSKMEAQLFQLKNEPTTRKPPLWHAEFTKEELVQKLSSITKSADHLNGLLRETEATNAVLMEQIKLLKSEIRRLERNQEQDESAANVEHLKNVLLQFIFLKPGSERERLLPVINTMLQLSPEEKGKLAAVAQDEEENASRYSG
;
A
#
# COMPACT_ATOMS: atom_id res chain seq x y z
N CYS A 1 81.86 56.29 -85.95
CA CYS A 1 82.17 54.89 -85.58
C CYS A 1 82.47 54.74 -84.09
N GLU A 2 83.17 55.67 -83.44
CA GLU A 2 83.59 55.53 -82.02
C GLU A 2 82.46 55.72 -80.97
N THR A 3 81.51 56.65 -81.17
CA THR A 3 80.38 56.86 -80.25
C THR A 3 79.42 55.67 -80.17
N ILE A 4 79.22 54.96 -81.28
CA ILE A 4 78.35 53.77 -81.36
C ILE A 4 78.99 52.57 -80.63
N ASN A 5 80.32 52.51 -80.52
CA ASN A 5 81.01 51.45 -79.79
C ASN A 5 80.91 51.65 -78.26
N SER A 6 81.04 52.88 -77.76
CA SER A 6 80.89 53.19 -76.33
C SER A 6 79.47 52.91 -75.82
N ASP A 7 78.45 53.32 -76.59
CA ASP A 7 77.04 53.07 -76.23
C ASP A 7 76.70 51.57 -76.25
N ASN A 8 77.35 50.79 -77.14
CA ASN A 8 77.21 49.34 -77.18
C ASN A 8 77.89 48.63 -76.00
N GLU A 9 79.05 49.12 -75.53
CA GLU A 9 79.74 48.59 -74.34
C GLU A 9 78.94 48.87 -73.05
N ASP A 10 78.39 50.07 -72.89
CA ASP A 10 77.53 50.42 -71.75
C ASP A 10 76.21 49.62 -71.72
N LEU A 11 75.62 49.37 -72.90
CA LEU A 11 74.45 48.49 -73.03
C LEU A 11 74.80 47.05 -72.65
N LEU A 12 75.98 46.54 -73.03
CA LEU A 12 76.45 45.21 -72.65
C LEU A 12 76.63 45.07 -71.14
N ALA A 13 77.31 46.03 -70.49
CA ALA A 13 77.50 46.04 -69.04
C ALA A 13 76.17 46.11 -68.26
N ARG A 14 75.19 46.85 -68.80
CA ARG A 14 73.85 46.93 -68.22
C ARG A 14 73.05 45.64 -68.41
N ILE A 15 73.20 44.98 -69.57
CA ILE A 15 72.61 43.66 -69.82
C ILE A 15 73.22 42.61 -68.87
N GLU A 16 74.53 42.59 -68.69
CA GLU A 16 75.21 41.67 -67.76
C GLU A 16 74.77 41.90 -66.31
N THR A 17 74.65 43.16 -65.89
CA THR A 17 74.13 43.51 -64.56
C THR A 17 72.68 43.05 -64.37
N LEU A 18 71.83 43.26 -65.39
CA LEU A 18 70.44 42.79 -65.35
C LEU A 18 70.35 41.26 -65.34
N GLN A 19 71.21 40.56 -66.08
CA GLN A 19 71.29 39.09 -66.06
C GLN A 19 71.77 38.56 -64.71
N SER A 20 72.75 39.21 -64.08
CA SER A 20 73.20 38.88 -62.73
C SER A 20 72.08 39.10 -61.70
N ASN A 21 71.38 40.22 -61.79
CA ASN A 21 70.24 40.52 -60.91
C ASN A 21 69.08 39.55 -61.12
N ALA A 22 68.81 39.13 -62.36
CA ALA A 22 67.79 38.12 -62.65
C ALA A 22 68.14 36.76 -62.02
N LYS A 23 69.41 36.32 -62.13
CA LYS A 23 69.88 35.10 -61.46
C LYS A 23 69.79 35.19 -59.94
N LEU A 24 70.14 36.35 -59.37
CA LEU A 24 70.02 36.56 -57.93
C LEU A 24 68.56 36.51 -57.46
N LEU A 25 67.64 37.13 -58.21
CA LEU A 25 66.19 37.06 -57.94
C LEU A 25 65.67 35.63 -58.06
N GLU A 26 66.13 34.85 -59.03
CA GLU A 26 65.73 33.46 -59.21
C GLU A 26 66.18 32.58 -58.01
N VAL A 27 67.41 32.79 -57.51
CA VAL A 27 67.89 32.15 -56.28
C VAL A 27 67.07 32.58 -55.06
N GLN A 28 66.78 33.88 -54.92
CA GLN A 28 65.95 34.39 -53.81
C GLN A 28 64.52 33.84 -53.85
N ILE A 29 63.91 33.72 -55.03
CA ILE A 29 62.58 33.11 -55.19
C ILE A 29 62.62 31.64 -54.76
N LEU A 30 63.64 30.89 -55.17
CA LEU A 30 63.80 29.49 -54.76
C LEU A 30 64.01 29.34 -53.25
N GLU A 31 64.79 30.22 -52.62
CA GLU A 31 64.98 30.24 -51.17
C GLU A 31 63.68 30.54 -50.42
N VAL A 32 62.92 31.54 -50.87
CA VAL A 32 61.61 31.89 -50.30
C VAL A 32 60.61 30.75 -50.47
N GLN A 33 60.59 30.09 -51.63
CA GLN A 33 59.75 28.91 -51.87
C GLN A 33 60.13 27.75 -50.94
N ARG A 34 61.42 27.54 -50.68
CA ARG A 34 61.91 26.51 -49.75
C ARG A 34 61.56 26.84 -48.30
N ALA A 35 61.70 28.10 -47.89
CA ALA A 35 61.31 28.57 -46.56
C ALA A 35 59.79 28.42 -46.35
N LYS A 36 58.97 28.81 -47.35
CA LYS A 36 57.52 28.63 -47.33
C LYS A 36 57.15 27.15 -47.17
N ALA A 37 57.78 26.24 -47.93
CA ALA A 37 57.50 24.81 -47.83
C ALA A 37 57.88 24.23 -46.46
N MET A 38 58.93 24.74 -45.79
CA MET A 38 59.28 24.34 -44.43
C MET A 38 58.23 24.84 -43.42
N VAL A 39 57.82 26.10 -43.49
CA VAL A 39 56.80 26.67 -42.60
C VAL A 39 55.45 25.95 -42.78
N ASP A 40 55.03 25.68 -44.02
CA ASP A 40 53.80 24.93 -44.30
C ASP A 40 53.87 23.51 -43.70
N LYS A 41 55.05 22.86 -43.75
CA LYS A 41 55.26 21.53 -43.17
C LYS A 41 55.25 21.54 -41.63
N GLU A 42 55.86 22.56 -41.02
CA GLU A 42 55.84 22.75 -39.56
C GLU A 42 54.42 23.04 -39.05
N LEU A 43 53.67 23.91 -39.76
CA LEU A 43 52.29 24.22 -39.42
C LEU A 43 51.37 22.99 -39.49
N GLU A 44 51.54 22.14 -40.51
CA GLU A 44 50.77 20.88 -40.60
C GLU A 44 51.20 19.86 -39.53
N ALA A 45 52.48 19.82 -39.14
CA ALA A 45 52.95 18.98 -38.05
C ALA A 45 52.37 19.44 -36.69
N GLU A 46 52.30 20.74 -36.44
CA GLU A 46 51.72 21.30 -35.21
C GLU A 46 50.21 21.03 -35.12
N LYS A 47 49.46 21.28 -36.20
CA LYS A 47 48.03 20.95 -36.28
C LYS A 47 47.73 19.46 -36.06
N THR A 48 48.60 18.58 -36.57
CA THR A 48 48.43 17.13 -36.37
C THR A 48 48.76 16.72 -34.94
N SER A 49 49.78 17.33 -34.32
CA SER A 49 50.12 17.14 -32.91
C SER A 49 48.97 17.57 -31.98
N GLU A 50 48.46 18.79 -32.14
CA GLU A 50 47.37 19.34 -31.33
C GLU A 50 46.09 18.48 -31.44
N ARG A 51 45.73 18.06 -32.66
CA ARG A 51 44.61 17.12 -32.88
C ARG A 51 44.82 15.77 -32.21
N THR A 52 46.06 15.29 -32.10
CA THR A 52 46.34 14.00 -31.46
C THR A 52 46.22 14.08 -29.93
N GLU A 53 46.66 15.19 -29.33
CA GLU A 53 46.49 15.43 -27.90
C GLU A 53 45.02 15.61 -27.51
N ASP A 54 44.26 16.41 -28.26
CA ASP A 54 42.82 16.59 -28.04
C ASP A 54 42.06 15.26 -28.14
N LYS A 55 42.39 14.45 -29.16
CA LYS A 55 41.80 13.12 -29.34
C LYS A 55 42.11 12.20 -28.15
N ALA A 56 43.33 12.24 -27.63
CA ALA A 56 43.73 11.43 -26.47
C ALA A 56 43.01 11.87 -25.19
N SER A 57 42.88 13.18 -24.96
CA SER A 57 42.14 13.76 -23.83
C SER A 57 40.66 13.38 -23.87
N LEU A 58 40.02 13.54 -25.05
CA LEU A 58 38.64 13.13 -25.28
C LEU A 58 38.45 11.62 -25.04
N GLN A 59 39.38 10.79 -25.53
CA GLN A 59 39.33 9.34 -25.34
C GLN A 59 39.42 8.94 -23.87
N SER A 60 40.31 9.57 -23.09
CA SER A 60 40.40 9.34 -21.64
C SER A 60 39.11 9.75 -20.92
N SER A 61 38.50 10.86 -21.32
CA SER A 61 37.24 11.33 -20.74
C SER A 61 36.10 10.36 -21.03
N VAL A 62 35.96 9.89 -22.28
CA VAL A 62 34.99 8.87 -22.68
C VAL A 62 35.16 7.58 -21.87
N GLN A 63 36.39 7.08 -21.72
CA GLN A 63 36.66 5.88 -20.93
C GLN A 63 36.23 6.05 -19.46
N GLN A 64 36.49 7.23 -18.88
CA GLN A 64 36.05 7.54 -17.52
C GLN A 64 34.51 7.58 -17.40
N TYR A 65 33.80 8.09 -18.42
CA TYR A 65 32.34 8.07 -18.46
C TYR A 65 31.79 6.64 -18.61
N GLU A 66 32.43 5.79 -19.41
CA GLU A 66 32.06 4.38 -19.55
C GLU A 66 32.23 3.60 -18.24
N GLU A 67 33.35 3.81 -17.53
CA GLU A 67 33.58 3.22 -16.20
C GLU A 67 32.57 3.70 -15.16
N LYS A 68 32.23 4.99 -15.15
CA LYS A 68 31.18 5.52 -14.28
C LYS A 68 29.82 4.90 -14.61
N ASN A 69 29.49 4.79 -15.90
CA ASN A 69 28.23 4.17 -16.34
C ASN A 69 28.13 2.69 -15.97
N THR A 70 29.23 1.93 -16.06
CA THR A 70 29.24 0.52 -15.63
C THR A 70 29.04 0.38 -14.12
N LYS A 71 29.69 1.22 -13.30
CA LYS A 71 29.47 1.27 -11.84
C LYS A 71 28.04 1.63 -11.48
N ILE A 72 27.46 2.64 -12.15
CA ILE A 72 26.05 3.03 -11.95
C ILE A 72 25.13 1.85 -12.28
N LYS A 73 25.33 1.16 -13.41
CA LYS A 73 24.53 -0.03 -13.79
C LYS A 73 24.63 -1.13 -12.74
N GLN A 74 25.83 -1.42 -12.24
CA GLN A 74 26.05 -2.44 -11.19
C GLN A 74 25.30 -2.08 -9.89
N LEU A 75 25.42 -0.83 -9.43
CA LEU A 75 24.68 -0.36 -8.25
C LEU A 75 23.17 -0.46 -8.45
N LEU A 76 22.66 -0.07 -9.62
CA LEU A 76 21.24 -0.17 -9.96
C LEU A 76 20.72 -1.62 -9.89
N VAL A 77 21.48 -2.58 -10.40
CA VAL A 77 21.14 -4.00 -10.32
C VAL A 77 21.15 -4.49 -8.87
N LYS A 78 22.17 -4.10 -8.09
CA LYS A 78 22.28 -4.47 -6.68
C LYS A 78 21.09 -3.93 -5.86
N THR A 79 20.77 -2.64 -5.99
CA THR A 79 19.64 -2.02 -5.29
C THR A 79 18.29 -2.59 -5.74
N LYS A 80 18.14 -2.94 -7.02
CA LYS A 80 16.92 -3.63 -7.50
C LYS A 80 16.74 -5.00 -6.85
N LYS A 81 17.83 -5.76 -6.69
CA LYS A 81 17.82 -7.06 -6.02
C LYS A 81 17.46 -6.91 -4.54
N GLU A 82 18.13 -6.01 -3.82
CA GLU A 82 17.84 -5.75 -2.40
C GLU A 82 16.39 -5.30 -2.17
N LEU A 83 15.83 -4.49 -3.08
CA LEU A 83 14.43 -4.09 -3.02
C LEU A 83 13.47 -5.28 -3.24
N ALA A 84 13.80 -6.20 -4.14
CA ALA A 84 13.00 -7.41 -4.36
C ALA A 84 13.03 -8.33 -3.13
N ASP A 85 14.22 -8.55 -2.58
CA ASP A 85 14.41 -9.38 -1.38
C ASP A 85 13.68 -8.77 -0.17
N SER A 86 13.76 -7.44 0.01
CA SER A 86 13.02 -6.73 1.06
C SER A 86 11.50 -6.83 0.89
N LYS A 87 10.99 -6.72 -0.34
CA LYS A 87 9.55 -6.89 -0.61
C LYS A 87 9.08 -8.30 -0.26
N GLN A 88 9.85 -9.32 -0.64
CA GLN A 88 9.52 -10.71 -0.34
C GLN A 88 9.55 -10.97 1.17
N ALA A 89 10.51 -10.40 1.90
CA ALA A 89 10.57 -10.51 3.36
C ALA A 89 9.35 -9.88 4.05
N ILE A 90 8.88 -8.71 3.59
CA ILE A 90 7.68 -8.05 4.13
C ILE A 90 6.44 -8.92 3.89
N GLN A 91 6.25 -9.43 2.68
CA GLN A 91 5.12 -10.32 2.35
C GLN A 91 5.12 -11.60 3.20
N LEU A 92 6.29 -12.20 3.42
CA LEU A 92 6.40 -13.38 4.29
C LEU A 92 6.05 -13.07 5.75
N ALA A 93 6.43 -11.90 6.25
CA ALA A 93 6.08 -11.46 7.60
C ALA A 93 4.57 -11.21 7.76
N GLU A 94 3.94 -10.58 6.75
CA GLU A 94 2.48 -10.35 6.70
C GLU A 94 1.72 -11.68 6.71
N ILE A 95 2.04 -12.60 5.79
CA ILE A 95 1.42 -13.94 5.72
C ILE A 95 1.62 -14.71 7.03
N THR A 96 2.80 -14.62 7.64
CA THR A 96 3.10 -15.28 8.92
C THR A 96 2.24 -14.73 10.06
N SER A 97 2.05 -13.41 10.10
CA SER A 97 1.19 -12.73 11.08
C SER A 97 -0.27 -13.12 10.90
N GLU A 98 -0.79 -13.11 9.67
CA GLU A 98 -2.15 -13.54 9.34
C GLU A 98 -2.40 -15.00 9.71
N ARG A 99 -1.47 -15.89 9.36
CA ARG A 99 -1.51 -17.30 9.76
C ARG A 99 -1.59 -17.44 11.29
N HIS A 100 -0.81 -16.67 12.03
CA HIS A 100 -0.84 -16.72 13.49
C HIS A 100 -2.18 -16.23 14.06
N LYS A 101 -2.74 -15.13 13.52
CA LYS A 101 -4.06 -14.62 13.91
C LYS A 101 -5.17 -15.66 13.66
N ILE A 102 -5.19 -16.27 12.48
CA ILE A 102 -6.19 -17.29 12.13
C ILE A 102 -6.03 -18.53 13.01
N HIS A 103 -4.79 -18.96 13.29
CA HIS A 103 -4.51 -20.10 14.16
C HIS A 103 -5.01 -19.87 15.60
N GLU A 104 -4.75 -18.70 16.19
CA GLU A 104 -5.24 -18.37 17.53
C GLU A 104 -6.78 -18.25 17.56
N HIS A 105 -7.40 -17.71 16.52
CA HIS A 105 -8.86 -17.69 16.41
C HIS A 105 -9.47 -19.10 16.33
N LEU A 106 -8.88 -20.00 15.54
CA LEU A 106 -9.33 -21.40 15.45
C LEU A 106 -9.13 -22.13 16.78
N LYS A 107 -8.01 -21.92 17.46
CA LYS A 107 -7.71 -22.52 18.76
C LYS A 107 -8.70 -22.08 19.84
N THR A 108 -8.94 -20.77 19.97
CA THR A 108 -9.90 -20.23 20.94
C THR A 108 -11.33 -20.70 20.66
N SER A 109 -11.74 -20.75 19.39
CA SER A 109 -13.03 -21.31 18.98
C SER A 109 -13.14 -22.81 19.33
N ALA A 110 -12.11 -23.62 19.05
CA ALA A 110 -12.09 -25.04 19.39
C ALA A 110 -12.18 -25.26 20.91
N GLU A 111 -11.44 -24.49 21.72
CA GLU A 111 -11.51 -24.55 23.18
C GLU A 111 -12.89 -24.14 23.73
N GLN A 112 -13.56 -23.17 23.09
CA GLN A 112 -14.92 -22.78 23.45
C GLN A 112 -15.92 -23.89 23.10
N HIS A 113 -15.84 -24.47 21.90
CA HIS A 113 -16.69 -25.59 21.51
C HIS A 113 -16.48 -26.82 22.41
N GLN A 114 -15.24 -27.12 22.78
CA GLN A 114 -14.92 -28.21 23.71
C GLN A 114 -15.56 -28.00 25.10
N ARG A 115 -15.51 -26.77 25.62
CA ARG A 115 -16.17 -26.41 26.89
C ARG A 115 -17.69 -26.57 26.80
N THR A 116 -18.30 -26.10 25.71
CA THR A 116 -19.74 -26.23 25.47
C THR A 116 -20.18 -27.70 25.33
N LEU A 117 -19.41 -28.51 24.59
CA LEU A 117 -19.67 -29.94 24.46
C LEU A 117 -19.61 -30.64 25.82
N SER A 118 -18.60 -30.35 26.64
CA SER A 118 -18.49 -30.91 28.00
C SER A 118 -19.70 -30.53 28.87
N ALA A 119 -20.20 -29.29 28.76
CA ALA A 119 -21.38 -28.85 29.50
C ALA A 119 -22.66 -29.58 29.04
N TYR A 120 -22.85 -29.75 27.73
CA TYR A 120 -23.98 -30.54 27.22
C TYR A 120 -23.90 -32.00 27.65
N GLN A 121 -22.71 -32.58 27.65
CA GLN A 121 -22.50 -33.97 28.05
C GLN A 121 -22.79 -34.20 29.54
N GLN A 122 -22.41 -33.25 30.41
CA GLN A 122 -22.82 -33.23 31.82
C GLN A 122 -24.35 -33.14 31.96
N ARG A 123 -25.00 -32.26 31.20
CA ARG A 123 -26.46 -32.09 31.25
C ARG A 123 -27.22 -33.34 30.79
N VAL A 124 -26.73 -34.01 29.74
CA VAL A 124 -27.29 -35.29 29.29
C VAL A 124 -27.17 -36.35 30.38
N THR A 125 -26.03 -36.42 31.07
CA THR A 125 -25.81 -37.38 32.15
C THR A 125 -26.77 -37.12 33.32
N ALA A 126 -26.92 -35.86 33.74
CA ALA A 126 -27.86 -35.48 34.81
C ALA A 126 -29.31 -35.85 34.47
N LEU A 127 -29.78 -35.53 33.26
CA LEU A 127 -31.13 -35.90 32.80
C LEU A 127 -31.34 -37.42 32.71
N GLN A 128 -30.30 -38.18 32.36
CA GLN A 128 -30.36 -39.64 32.37
C GLN A 128 -30.48 -40.21 33.78
N GLU A 129 -29.78 -39.63 34.76
CA GLU A 129 -29.89 -40.01 36.18
C GLU A 129 -31.27 -39.68 36.74
N GLU A 130 -31.79 -38.48 36.47
CA GLU A 130 -33.14 -38.06 36.85
C GLU A 130 -34.22 -38.98 36.25
N SER A 131 -34.09 -39.33 34.96
CA SER A 131 -35.00 -40.27 34.31
C SER A 131 -34.96 -41.67 34.94
N ARG A 132 -33.78 -42.13 35.39
CA ARG A 132 -33.64 -43.40 36.11
C ARG A 132 -34.28 -43.33 37.50
N ALA A 133 -34.08 -42.23 38.22
CA ALA A 133 -34.69 -42.01 39.53
C ALA A 133 -36.23 -42.00 39.42
N ALA A 134 -36.78 -41.22 38.49
CA ALA A 134 -38.24 -41.15 38.26
C ALA A 134 -38.84 -42.52 37.88
N LYS A 135 -38.13 -43.33 37.08
CA LYS A 135 -38.57 -44.70 36.76
C LYS A 135 -38.55 -45.62 37.99
N ALA A 136 -37.56 -45.48 38.86
CA ALA A 136 -37.48 -46.26 40.09
C ALA A 136 -38.63 -45.89 41.05
N GLU A 137 -38.92 -44.60 41.21
CA GLU A 137 -40.07 -44.11 42.00
C GLU A 137 -41.40 -44.62 41.43
N GLN A 138 -41.59 -44.54 40.11
CA GLN A 138 -42.78 -45.07 39.45
C GLN A 138 -42.97 -46.57 39.73
N ALA A 139 -41.90 -47.36 39.68
CA ALA A 139 -41.95 -48.79 39.99
C ALA A 139 -42.35 -49.04 41.45
N THR A 140 -41.78 -48.28 42.38
CA THR A 140 -42.12 -48.35 43.81
C THR A 140 -43.59 -48.03 44.05
N ILE A 141 -44.09 -46.90 43.53
CA ILE A 141 -45.50 -46.48 43.65
C ILE A 141 -46.44 -47.53 43.03
N THR A 142 -46.06 -48.11 41.89
CA THR A 142 -46.86 -49.16 41.24
C THR A 142 -46.96 -50.40 42.13
N SER A 143 -45.85 -50.84 42.75
CA SER A 143 -45.83 -51.97 43.68
C SER A 143 -46.68 -51.70 44.94
N GLU A 144 -46.58 -50.49 45.49
CA GLU A 144 -47.40 -50.06 46.63
C GLU A 144 -48.89 -50.05 46.28
N PHE A 145 -49.24 -49.60 45.07
CA PHE A 145 -50.61 -49.60 44.58
C PHE A 145 -51.17 -51.01 44.38
N GLU A 146 -50.38 -51.95 43.84
CA GLU A 146 -50.82 -53.35 43.71
C GLU A 146 -51.03 -53.99 45.10
N SER A 147 -50.12 -53.72 46.02
CA SER A 147 -50.24 -54.15 47.42
C SER A 147 -51.49 -53.56 48.09
N TYR A 148 -51.83 -52.31 47.78
CA TYR A 148 -53.07 -51.67 48.23
C TYR A 148 -54.32 -52.36 47.67
N LYS A 149 -54.37 -52.65 46.36
CA LYS A 149 -55.50 -53.37 45.74
C LYS A 149 -55.74 -54.74 46.40
N VAL A 150 -54.67 -55.48 46.68
CA VAL A 150 -54.77 -56.78 47.37
C VAL A 150 -55.31 -56.62 48.79
N ARG A 151 -54.83 -55.63 49.56
CA ARG A 151 -55.36 -55.34 50.91
C ARG A 151 -56.85 -55.01 50.86
N VAL A 152 -57.28 -54.15 49.96
CA VAL A 152 -58.70 -53.78 49.79
C VAL A 152 -59.56 -55.00 49.42
N HIS A 153 -59.09 -55.84 48.49
CA HIS A 153 -59.79 -57.06 48.11
C HIS A 153 -59.94 -58.04 49.28
N ASN A 154 -58.90 -58.19 50.11
CA ASN A 154 -58.94 -59.04 51.30
C ASN A 154 -59.91 -58.52 52.37
N VAL A 155 -59.95 -57.19 52.58
CA VAL A 155 -60.90 -56.54 53.49
C VAL A 155 -62.35 -56.74 53.01
N LEU A 156 -62.61 -56.59 51.71
CA LEU A 156 -63.93 -56.85 51.13
C LEU A 156 -64.35 -58.33 51.27
N LYS A 157 -63.38 -59.26 51.26
CA LYS A 157 -63.61 -60.70 51.44
C LYS A 157 -63.88 -61.10 52.89
N GLN A 158 -63.30 -60.38 53.87
CA GLN A 158 -63.56 -60.59 55.30
C GLN A 158 -64.94 -60.07 55.75
N LYS A 159 -65.55 -59.13 55.02
CA LYS A 159 -66.86 -58.55 55.38
C LYS A 159 -68.07 -59.51 55.18
N ASN A 160 -67.85 -60.72 54.66
CA ASN A 160 -68.90 -61.72 54.38
C ASN A 160 -68.98 -62.89 55.39
N LYS A 161 -68.37 -62.82 56.57
CA LYS A 161 -68.52 -63.88 57.57
C LYS A 161 -68.76 -63.34 58.98
N SER A 162 -70.00 -63.60 59.41
CA SER A 162 -70.55 -63.65 60.78
C SER A 162 -70.64 -62.36 61.59
N MET A 163 -71.90 -62.05 61.92
CA MET A 163 -72.40 -61.16 62.94
C MET A 163 -73.05 -62.03 64.03
N SER A 164 -72.67 -61.87 65.31
CA SER A 164 -73.56 -61.92 66.50
C SER A 164 -72.80 -62.07 67.83
N GLN A 165 -72.29 -60.94 68.35
CA GLN A 165 -72.09 -60.67 69.78
C GLN A 165 -71.97 -59.13 69.96
N THR A 166 -73.01 -58.41 69.53
CA THR A 166 -72.79 -57.13 68.82
C THR A 166 -72.79 -55.85 69.68
N GLU A 167 -73.11 -55.86 70.97
CA GLU A 167 -73.26 -54.56 71.68
C GLU A 167 -72.12 -54.21 72.67
N THR A 168 -71.31 -55.16 73.11
CA THR A 168 -70.11 -54.88 73.94
C THR A 168 -68.81 -55.23 73.21
N GLU A 169 -68.83 -56.24 72.35
CA GLU A 169 -67.71 -56.62 71.47
C GLU A 169 -67.68 -55.75 70.21
N GLY A 170 -68.85 -55.30 69.73
CA GLY A 170 -68.97 -54.30 68.66
C GLY A 170 -68.37 -52.95 69.06
N ALA A 171 -68.64 -52.47 70.28
CA ALA A 171 -68.04 -51.24 70.80
C ALA A 171 -66.51 -51.36 70.99
N LYS A 172 -66.00 -52.56 71.33
CA LYS A 172 -64.56 -52.82 71.44
C LYS A 172 -63.89 -52.89 70.07
N GLN A 173 -64.49 -53.58 69.10
CA GLN A 173 -64.01 -53.65 67.71
C GLN A 173 -64.10 -52.29 67.01
N GLU A 174 -65.15 -51.52 67.26
CA GLU A 174 -65.31 -50.15 66.76
C GLU A 174 -64.26 -49.22 67.37
N ARG A 175 -63.96 -49.37 68.66
CA ARG A 175 -62.87 -48.64 69.33
C ARG A 175 -61.50 -49.01 68.74
N GLU A 176 -61.20 -50.29 68.55
CA GLU A 176 -59.95 -50.74 67.92
C GLU A 176 -59.83 -50.25 66.46
N HIS A 177 -60.93 -50.24 65.71
CA HIS A 177 -60.97 -49.68 64.36
C HIS A 177 -60.73 -48.16 64.36
N LEU A 178 -61.34 -47.42 65.29
CA LEU A 178 -61.11 -45.98 65.46
C LEU A 178 -59.67 -45.69 65.90
N GLU A 179 -59.07 -46.51 66.77
CA GLU A 179 -57.65 -46.42 67.14
C GLU A 179 -56.73 -46.64 65.93
N MET A 180 -56.98 -47.67 65.11
CA MET A 180 -56.22 -47.86 63.86
C MET A 180 -56.40 -46.69 62.88
N LEU A 181 -57.61 -46.12 62.79
CA LEU A 181 -57.87 -44.96 61.94
C LEU A 181 -57.13 -43.73 62.43
N ILE A 182 -57.10 -43.50 63.75
CA ILE A 182 -56.33 -42.43 64.39
C ILE A 182 -54.84 -42.59 64.09
N ASP A 183 -54.28 -43.79 64.23
CA ASP A 183 -52.86 -44.04 63.95
C ASP A 183 -52.53 -43.89 62.46
N GLN A 184 -53.43 -44.32 61.57
CA GLN A 184 -53.28 -44.10 60.14
C GLN A 184 -53.36 -42.59 59.77
N LEU A 185 -54.22 -41.83 60.43
CA LEU A 185 -54.29 -40.37 60.27
C LEU A 185 -53.04 -39.68 60.83
N LYS A 186 -52.48 -40.15 61.95
CA LYS A 186 -51.22 -39.65 62.49
C LYS A 186 -50.05 -39.87 61.53
N ILE A 187 -49.96 -41.07 60.93
CA ILE A 187 -48.92 -41.37 59.93
C ILE A 187 -49.08 -40.44 58.73
N LYS A 188 -50.29 -40.31 58.18
CA LYS A 188 -50.56 -39.39 57.05
C LYS A 188 -50.23 -37.93 57.37
N LEU A 189 -50.52 -37.49 58.60
CA LEU A 189 -50.18 -36.14 59.06
C LEU A 189 -48.66 -35.96 59.12
N GLN A 190 -47.95 -36.94 59.67
CA GLN A 190 -46.49 -36.92 59.73
C GLN A 190 -45.85 -36.92 58.34
N ASP A 191 -46.34 -37.74 57.42
CA ASP A 191 -45.86 -37.79 56.03
C ASP A 191 -46.10 -36.46 55.31
N SER A 192 -47.29 -35.88 55.50
CA SER A 192 -47.63 -34.55 54.96
C SER A 192 -46.73 -33.46 55.52
N GLN A 193 -46.39 -33.54 56.82
CA GLN A 193 -45.51 -32.60 57.49
C GLN A 193 -44.06 -32.74 57.02
N ASN A 194 -43.58 -33.97 56.81
CA ASN A 194 -42.26 -34.24 56.23
C ASN A 194 -42.19 -33.74 54.78
N ASN A 195 -43.21 -33.98 53.96
CA ASN A 195 -43.28 -33.48 52.60
C ASN A 195 -43.31 -31.94 52.54
N LEU A 196 -44.04 -31.29 53.44
CA LEU A 196 -44.03 -29.84 53.56
C LEU A 196 -42.63 -29.33 53.91
N GLN A 197 -41.93 -29.99 54.84
CA GLN A 197 -40.57 -29.63 55.23
C GLN A 197 -39.59 -29.75 54.06
N ILE A 198 -39.69 -30.80 53.25
CA ILE A 198 -38.87 -31.01 52.04
C ILE A 198 -39.15 -29.88 51.04
N ASN A 199 -40.41 -29.63 50.70
CA ASN A 199 -40.80 -28.56 49.76
C ASN A 199 -40.33 -27.18 50.22
N VAL A 200 -40.37 -26.90 51.53
CA VAL A 200 -39.84 -25.64 52.09
C VAL A 200 -38.33 -25.54 51.88
N SER A 201 -37.58 -26.61 52.12
CA SER A 201 -36.13 -26.63 51.88
C SER A 201 -35.78 -26.48 50.40
N GLU A 202 -36.53 -27.11 49.50
CA GLU A 202 -36.35 -26.98 48.06
C GLU A 202 -36.62 -25.55 47.58
N LEU A 203 -37.72 -24.93 48.04
CA LEU A 203 -38.02 -23.52 47.77
C LEU A 203 -36.87 -22.61 48.23
N GLN A 204 -36.30 -22.88 49.40
CA GLN A 204 -35.20 -22.09 49.94
C GLN A 204 -33.92 -22.24 49.10
N THR A 205 -33.63 -23.45 48.60
CA THR A 205 -32.51 -23.67 47.68
C THR A 205 -32.71 -22.96 46.34
N LEU A 206 -33.89 -23.09 45.73
CA LEU A 206 -34.23 -22.42 44.47
C LEU A 206 -34.16 -20.89 44.60
N GLN A 207 -34.58 -20.35 45.75
CA GLN A 207 -34.49 -18.92 46.02
C GLN A 207 -33.03 -18.45 46.11
N SER A 208 -32.15 -19.22 46.77
CA SER A 208 -30.71 -18.92 46.81
C SER A 208 -30.03 -19.02 45.44
N GLU A 209 -30.43 -19.98 44.60
CA GLU A 209 -29.93 -20.10 43.23
C GLU A 209 -30.39 -18.93 42.36
N HIS A 210 -31.64 -18.51 42.51
CA HIS A 210 -32.18 -17.33 41.84
C HIS A 210 -31.40 -16.06 42.18
N ASP A 211 -31.14 -15.82 43.47
CA ASP A 211 -30.38 -14.66 43.94
C ASP A 211 -28.94 -14.67 43.39
N THR A 212 -28.30 -15.84 43.40
CA THR A 212 -26.95 -16.02 42.84
C THR A 212 -26.92 -15.77 41.34
N LEU A 213 -27.94 -16.23 40.61
CA LEU A 213 -28.06 -16.02 39.16
C LEU A 213 -28.29 -14.55 38.83
N LEU A 214 -29.14 -13.86 39.59
CA LEU A 214 -29.35 -12.42 39.46
C LEU A 214 -28.05 -11.63 39.69
N GLU A 215 -27.28 -11.97 40.72
CA GLU A 215 -26.01 -11.31 40.99
C GLU A 215 -25.00 -11.53 39.85
N ARG A 216 -24.92 -12.77 39.33
CA ARG A 216 -24.10 -13.08 38.16
C ARG A 216 -24.53 -12.31 36.92
N HIS A 217 -25.84 -12.20 36.68
CA HIS A 217 -26.38 -11.43 35.56
C HIS A 217 -26.03 -9.94 35.68
N ASN A 218 -26.24 -9.35 36.86
CA ASN A 218 -25.91 -7.95 37.13
C ASN A 218 -24.40 -7.68 36.94
N LYS A 219 -23.54 -8.58 37.39
CA LYS A 219 -22.09 -8.47 37.19
C LYS A 219 -21.71 -8.52 35.71
N MET A 220 -22.27 -9.46 34.95
CA MET A 220 -22.05 -9.54 33.50
C MET A 220 -22.51 -8.27 32.78
N LEU A 221 -23.66 -7.72 33.18
CA LEU A 221 -24.20 -6.48 32.63
C LEU A 221 -23.25 -5.31 32.91
N GLN A 222 -22.76 -5.19 34.14
CA GLN A 222 -21.79 -4.16 34.53
C GLN A 222 -20.49 -4.28 33.75
N GLU A 223 -19.92 -5.48 33.62
CA GLU A 223 -18.71 -5.74 32.83
C GLU A 223 -18.92 -5.37 31.35
N THR A 224 -20.09 -5.67 30.79
CA THR A 224 -20.44 -5.32 29.41
C THR A 224 -20.51 -3.80 29.22
N VAL A 225 -21.18 -3.09 30.13
CA VAL A 225 -21.28 -1.62 30.10
C VAL A 225 -19.91 -0.96 30.27
N SER A 226 -19.08 -1.45 31.20
CA SER A 226 -17.71 -0.94 31.38
C SER A 226 -16.86 -1.13 30.13
N LYS A 227 -16.93 -2.31 29.51
CA LYS A 227 -16.19 -2.60 28.27
C LYS A 227 -16.68 -1.77 27.09
N GLU A 228 -17.99 -1.52 27.00
CA GLU A 228 -18.56 -0.61 26.01
C GLU A 228 -18.04 0.83 26.21
N ALA A 229 -17.98 1.31 27.45
CA ALA A 229 -17.46 2.63 27.76
C ALA A 229 -15.97 2.77 27.37
N GLU A 230 -15.13 1.78 27.68
CA GLU A 230 -13.72 1.75 27.27
C GLU A 230 -13.55 1.77 25.74
N LEU A 231 -14.38 1.02 25.00
CA LEU A 231 -14.34 1.01 23.54
C LEU A 231 -14.78 2.36 22.95
N ARG A 232 -15.79 3.00 23.54
CA ARG A 232 -16.23 4.35 23.15
C ARG A 232 -15.14 5.39 23.37
N GLU A 233 -14.43 5.32 24.49
CA GLU A 233 -13.30 6.22 24.77
C GLU A 233 -12.15 6.03 23.78
N LYS A 234 -11.76 4.77 23.50
CA LYS A 234 -10.74 4.46 22.48
C LYS A 234 -11.12 4.97 21.10
N LEU A 235 -12.39 4.83 20.71
CA LEU A 235 -12.89 5.37 19.45
C LEU A 235 -12.75 6.90 19.41
N CYS A 236 -13.13 7.61 20.48
CA CYS A 236 -12.96 9.06 20.58
C CYS A 236 -11.49 9.49 20.46
N SER A 237 -10.55 8.77 21.10
CA SER A 237 -9.11 9.04 20.99
C SER A 237 -8.60 8.86 19.56
N ILE A 238 -8.95 7.74 18.92
CA ILE A 238 -8.55 7.49 17.53
C ILE A 238 -9.16 8.51 16.57
N GLN A 239 -10.40 8.95 16.82
CA GLN A 239 -11.03 9.99 16.02
C GLN A 239 -10.33 11.35 16.17
N SER A 240 -9.97 11.74 17.40
CA SER A 240 -9.26 13.01 17.64
C SER A 240 -7.84 13.00 17.04
N GLU A 241 -7.11 11.89 17.18
CA GLU A 241 -5.80 11.68 16.53
C GLU A 241 -5.92 11.75 15.00
N ASN A 242 -6.94 11.11 14.41
CA ASN A 242 -7.18 11.20 12.97
C ASN A 242 -7.48 12.63 12.51
N MET A 243 -8.24 13.41 13.30
CA MET A 243 -8.51 14.81 12.97
C MET A 243 -7.23 15.66 13.05
N MET A 244 -6.38 15.42 14.06
CA MET A 244 -5.06 16.08 14.19
C MET A 244 -4.17 15.77 12.99
N MET A 245 -3.98 14.48 12.67
CA MET A 245 -3.16 14.03 11.54
C MET A 245 -3.67 14.60 10.20
N LYS A 246 -4.99 14.66 9.99
CA LYS A 246 -5.58 15.29 8.79
C LYS A 246 -5.29 16.79 8.73
N SER A 247 -5.35 17.48 9.86
CA SER A 247 -5.01 18.91 9.95
C SER A 247 -3.54 19.15 9.62
N GLU A 248 -2.62 18.40 10.23
CA GLU A 248 -1.18 18.47 9.99
C GLU A 248 -0.83 18.15 8.53
N HIS A 249 -1.45 17.12 7.95
CA HIS A 249 -1.29 16.78 6.54
C HIS A 249 -1.75 17.93 5.63
N THR A 250 -2.93 18.49 5.91
CA THR A 250 -3.47 19.64 5.15
C THR A 250 -2.54 20.85 5.23
N GLN A 251 -2.00 21.13 6.42
CA GLN A 251 -1.05 22.22 6.63
C GLN A 251 0.26 21.98 5.86
N THR A 252 0.80 20.76 5.90
CA THR A 252 2.02 20.38 5.18
C THR A 252 1.83 20.51 3.68
N VAL A 253 0.70 20.05 3.15
CA VAL A 253 0.36 20.19 1.73
C VAL A 253 0.26 21.67 1.34
N SER A 254 -0.41 22.50 2.13
CA SER A 254 -0.50 23.95 1.90
C SER A 254 0.88 24.62 1.89
N GLN A 255 1.75 24.25 2.83
CA GLN A 255 3.12 24.77 2.91
C GLN A 255 3.96 24.35 1.69
N LEU A 256 3.93 23.08 1.30
CA LEU A 256 4.64 22.61 0.11
C LEU A 256 4.08 23.23 -1.17
N THR A 257 2.77 23.47 -1.23
CA THR A 257 2.13 24.12 -2.40
C THR A 257 2.61 25.57 -2.53
N SER A 258 2.60 26.34 -1.43
CA SER A 258 3.10 27.73 -1.46
C SER A 258 4.60 27.81 -1.76
N GLN A 259 5.42 26.90 -1.23
CA GLN A 259 6.85 26.81 -1.58
C GLN A 259 7.05 26.53 -3.08
N ASN A 260 6.30 25.59 -3.65
CA ASN A 260 6.35 25.31 -5.08
C ASN A 260 5.93 26.51 -5.92
N GLU A 261 4.91 27.25 -5.50
CA GLU A 261 4.46 28.46 -6.21
C GLU A 261 5.52 29.56 -6.18
N VAL A 262 6.18 29.78 -5.04
CA VAL A 262 7.29 30.73 -4.92
C VAL A 262 8.45 30.35 -5.84
N LEU A 263 8.87 29.08 -5.84
CA LEU A 263 9.95 28.60 -6.72
C LEU A 263 9.56 28.75 -8.20
N ARG A 264 8.32 28.39 -8.55
CA ARG A 264 7.81 28.53 -9.91
C ARG A 264 7.80 29.98 -10.38
N ASN A 265 7.43 30.91 -9.51
CA ASN A 265 7.45 32.34 -9.81
C ASN A 265 8.88 32.86 -9.94
N SER A 266 9.80 32.44 -9.07
CA SER A 266 11.22 32.79 -9.16
C SER A 266 11.85 32.35 -10.49
N PHE A 267 11.65 31.09 -10.90
CA PHE A 267 12.14 30.61 -12.20
C PHE A 267 11.50 31.36 -13.36
N ARG A 268 10.19 31.64 -13.29
CA ARG A 268 9.50 32.43 -14.31
C ARG A 268 10.11 33.82 -14.46
N ASP A 269 10.47 34.46 -13.36
CA ASP A 269 11.07 35.79 -13.35
C ASP A 269 12.52 35.77 -13.85
N GLN A 270 13.31 34.75 -13.49
CA GLN A 270 14.66 34.53 -14.05
C GLN A 270 14.61 34.36 -15.57
N VAL A 271 13.67 33.56 -16.09
CA VAL A 271 13.49 33.37 -17.54
C VAL A 271 13.11 34.69 -18.21
N ARG A 272 12.18 35.47 -17.63
CA ARG A 272 11.83 36.80 -18.15
C ARG A 272 13.03 37.74 -18.17
N HIS A 273 13.84 37.74 -17.11
CA HIS A 273 15.04 38.58 -17.05
C HIS A 273 16.06 38.19 -18.12
N LEU A 274 16.33 36.89 -18.30
CA LEU A 274 17.23 36.40 -19.36
C LEU A 274 16.73 36.74 -20.76
N GLN A 275 15.42 36.60 -21.00
CA GLN A 275 14.80 36.99 -22.28
C GLN A 275 14.97 38.48 -22.56
N GLU A 276 14.82 39.32 -21.53
CA GLU A 276 14.97 40.76 -21.63
C GLU A 276 16.43 41.18 -21.89
N GLU A 277 17.40 40.58 -21.20
CA GLU A 277 18.82 40.83 -21.46
C GLU A 277 19.24 40.36 -22.86
N HIS A 278 18.73 39.19 -23.30
CA HIS A 278 18.93 38.72 -24.67
C HIS A 278 18.35 39.71 -25.68
N ARG A 279 17.13 40.21 -25.47
CA ARG A 279 16.48 41.22 -26.32
C ARG A 279 17.35 42.47 -26.45
N LYS A 280 17.81 43.04 -25.33
CA LYS A 280 18.71 44.22 -25.32
C LYS A 280 20.02 43.97 -26.07
N THR A 281 20.60 42.78 -25.89
CA THR A 281 21.84 42.40 -26.58
C THR A 281 21.64 42.34 -28.09
N VAL A 282 20.55 41.71 -28.54
CA VAL A 282 20.18 41.65 -29.95
C VAL A 282 19.93 43.05 -30.52
N GLU A 283 19.21 43.90 -29.82
CA GLU A 283 18.97 45.29 -30.24
C GLU A 283 20.28 46.08 -30.38
N THR A 284 21.22 45.90 -29.44
CA THR A 284 22.54 46.54 -29.50
C THR A 284 23.35 46.05 -30.70
N LEU A 285 23.37 44.74 -30.95
CA LEU A 285 24.06 44.16 -32.10
C LEU A 285 23.42 44.61 -33.43
N GLN A 286 22.09 44.67 -33.50
CA GLN A 286 21.37 45.20 -34.66
C GLN A 286 21.75 46.66 -34.94
N GLN A 287 21.78 47.51 -33.91
CA GLN A 287 22.19 48.91 -34.06
C GLN A 287 23.64 49.04 -34.55
N GLN A 288 24.57 48.23 -34.03
CA GLN A 288 25.95 48.20 -34.49
C GLN A 288 26.05 47.74 -35.95
N LEU A 289 25.29 46.73 -36.33
CA LEU A 289 25.26 46.19 -37.67
C LEU A 289 24.73 47.23 -38.66
N SER A 290 23.63 47.90 -38.34
CA SER A 290 23.10 49.03 -39.14
C SER A 290 24.09 50.18 -39.29
N LYS A 291 24.88 50.49 -38.24
CA LYS A 291 25.93 51.50 -38.31
C LYS A 291 27.07 51.08 -39.25
N MET A 292 27.51 49.82 -39.19
CA MET A 292 28.55 49.28 -40.08
C MET A 292 28.05 49.20 -41.53
N GLU A 293 26.79 48.81 -41.75
CA GLU A 293 26.14 48.83 -43.06
C GLU A 293 26.13 50.24 -43.66
N ALA A 294 25.78 51.26 -42.85
CA ALA A 294 25.83 52.66 -43.28
C ALA A 294 27.25 53.12 -43.62
N GLN A 295 28.26 52.72 -42.84
CA GLN A 295 29.67 53.02 -43.13
C GLN A 295 30.18 52.33 -44.39
N LEU A 296 29.83 51.07 -44.61
CA LEU A 296 30.15 50.33 -45.84
C LEU A 296 29.48 50.97 -47.06
N PHE A 297 28.24 51.43 -46.91
CA PHE A 297 27.53 52.16 -47.96
C PHE A 297 28.22 53.50 -48.28
N GLN A 298 28.75 54.22 -47.28
CA GLN A 298 29.54 55.43 -47.48
C GLN A 298 30.88 55.14 -48.19
N LEU A 299 31.64 54.14 -47.73
CA LEU A 299 32.91 53.75 -48.36
C LEU A 299 32.73 53.29 -49.82
N LYS A 300 31.61 52.64 -50.14
CA LYS A 300 31.28 52.22 -51.51
C LYS A 300 31.00 53.42 -52.44
N ASN A 301 30.57 54.55 -51.89
CA ASN A 301 30.18 55.74 -52.64
C ASN A 301 31.27 56.83 -52.69
N GLU A 302 32.45 56.60 -52.12
CA GLU A 302 33.53 57.59 -52.04
C GLU A 302 34.67 57.29 -53.04
N PRO A 303 35.10 58.27 -53.88
CA PRO A 303 36.16 58.05 -54.85
C PRO A 303 37.55 57.99 -54.18
N THR A 304 38.35 57.05 -54.66
CA THR A 304 39.66 56.64 -54.15
C THR A 304 40.59 57.82 -53.82
N THR A 305 40.92 58.05 -52.54
CA THR A 305 42.27 58.46 -52.08
C THR A 305 42.43 58.46 -50.53
N ARG A 306 43.45 57.70 -50.07
CA ARG A 306 44.28 57.83 -48.83
C ARG A 306 43.86 57.24 -47.46
N LYS A 307 44.75 56.32 -47.03
CA LYS A 307 45.31 55.91 -45.71
C LYS A 307 44.52 54.94 -44.80
N PRO A 308 45.23 54.03 -44.08
CA PRO A 308 44.62 52.90 -43.36
C PRO A 308 44.08 53.30 -41.98
N PRO A 309 43.03 52.63 -41.46
CA PRO A 309 42.45 52.97 -40.17
C PRO A 309 43.29 52.42 -39.02
N LEU A 310 43.52 53.27 -38.00
CA LEU A 310 44.23 52.95 -36.77
C LEU A 310 43.26 52.28 -35.78
N TRP A 311 43.24 50.95 -35.72
CA TRP A 311 42.41 50.16 -34.81
C TRP A 311 43.15 49.79 -33.52
N HIS A 312 43.56 50.77 -32.71
CA HIS A 312 44.08 50.50 -31.37
C HIS A 312 43.42 51.43 -30.35
N ALA A 313 42.29 50.98 -29.80
CA ALA A 313 41.86 51.39 -28.47
C ALA A 313 42.55 50.43 -27.48
N GLU A 314 43.72 50.82 -26.97
CA GLU A 314 44.37 50.12 -25.86
C GLU A 314 43.53 50.34 -24.60
N PHE A 315 42.88 49.29 -24.11
CA PHE A 315 42.28 49.27 -22.78
C PHE A 315 43.41 49.38 -21.75
N THR A 316 43.24 50.25 -20.75
CA THR A 316 44.22 50.35 -19.67
C THR A 316 44.24 49.07 -18.84
N LYS A 317 45.40 48.71 -18.29
CA LYS A 317 45.58 47.48 -17.50
C LYS A 317 44.59 47.40 -16.33
N GLU A 318 44.30 48.54 -15.71
CA GLU A 318 43.35 48.70 -14.61
C GLU A 318 41.91 48.38 -15.02
N GLU A 319 41.46 48.80 -16.21
CA GLU A 319 40.12 48.48 -16.73
C GLU A 319 39.94 46.98 -17.03
N LEU A 320 40.99 46.34 -17.55
CA LEU A 320 41.01 44.90 -17.80
C LEU A 320 40.93 44.12 -16.48
N VAL A 321 41.70 44.53 -15.46
CA VAL A 321 41.65 43.92 -14.12
C VAL A 321 40.27 44.11 -13.48
N GLN A 322 39.68 45.29 -13.62
CA GLN A 322 38.35 45.57 -13.08
C GLN A 322 37.27 44.71 -13.74
N LYS A 323 37.29 44.59 -15.08
CA LYS A 323 36.39 43.70 -15.84
C LYS A 323 36.58 42.23 -15.46
N LEU A 324 37.82 41.77 -15.34
CA LEU A 324 38.13 40.40 -14.93
C LEU A 324 37.59 40.12 -13.52
N SER A 325 37.73 41.08 -12.59
CA SER A 325 37.21 40.95 -11.23
C SER A 325 35.67 40.88 -11.19
N SER A 326 34.99 41.67 -12.03
CA SER A 326 33.53 41.64 -12.14
C SER A 326 33.03 40.34 -12.76
N ILE A 327 33.71 39.84 -13.80
CA ILE A 327 33.41 38.55 -14.43
C ILE A 327 33.62 37.40 -13.43
N THR A 328 34.72 37.43 -12.67
CA THR A 328 35.03 36.41 -11.66
C THR A 328 33.96 36.37 -10.57
N LYS A 329 33.56 37.54 -10.03
CA LYS A 329 32.47 37.63 -9.04
C LYS A 329 31.13 37.15 -9.59
N SER A 330 30.83 37.44 -10.86
CA SER A 330 29.62 36.95 -11.52
C SER A 330 29.64 35.43 -11.71
N ALA A 331 30.79 34.86 -12.09
CA ALA A 331 30.98 33.41 -12.22
C ALA A 331 30.83 32.69 -10.87
N ASP A 332 31.38 33.26 -9.79
CA ASP A 332 31.23 32.70 -8.43
C ASP A 332 29.76 32.71 -7.97
N HIS A 333 29.04 33.80 -8.24
CA HIS A 333 27.61 33.88 -7.93
C HIS A 333 26.78 32.85 -8.73
N LEU A 334 27.04 32.71 -10.03
CA LEU A 334 26.38 31.70 -10.87
C LEU A 334 26.68 30.27 -10.41
N ASN A 335 27.91 29.99 -9.98
CA ASN A 335 28.26 28.69 -9.39
C ASN A 335 27.52 28.43 -8.07
N GLY A 336 27.32 29.46 -7.23
CA GLY A 336 26.51 29.36 -6.03
C GLY A 336 25.05 28.99 -6.34
N LEU A 337 24.43 29.73 -7.26
CA LEU A 337 23.07 29.47 -7.73
C LEU A 337 22.94 28.08 -8.35
N LEU A 338 23.94 27.62 -9.11
CA LEU A 338 23.96 26.28 -9.70
C LEU A 338 23.93 25.21 -8.60
N ARG A 339 24.77 25.34 -7.56
CA ARG A 339 24.79 24.39 -6.43
C ARG A 339 23.47 24.37 -5.67
N GLU A 340 22.85 25.53 -5.44
CA GLU A 340 21.53 25.63 -4.81
C GLU A 340 20.44 24.98 -5.67
N THR A 341 20.52 25.15 -7.00
CA THR A 341 19.60 24.52 -7.97
C THR A 341 19.81 23.00 -8.03
N GLU A 342 21.05 22.53 -7.98
CA GLU A 342 21.38 21.11 -7.91
C GLU A 342 20.89 20.47 -6.61
N ALA A 343 21.05 21.14 -5.47
CA ALA A 343 20.56 20.67 -4.17
C ALA A 343 19.03 20.59 -4.12
N THR A 344 18.33 21.60 -4.63
CA THR A 344 16.86 21.59 -4.72
C THR A 344 16.37 20.50 -5.67
N ASN A 345 17.02 20.30 -6.82
CA ASN A 345 16.70 19.20 -7.73
C ASN A 345 16.89 17.81 -7.09
N ALA A 346 17.92 17.62 -6.26
CA ALA A 346 18.13 16.37 -5.54
C ALA A 346 16.97 16.07 -4.57
N VAL A 347 16.49 17.09 -3.83
CA VAL A 347 15.33 16.95 -2.93
C VAL A 347 14.05 16.62 -3.70
N LEU A 348 13.80 17.33 -4.82
CA LEU A 348 12.65 17.06 -5.68
C LEU A 348 12.66 15.64 -6.25
N MET A 349 13.83 15.13 -6.65
CA MET A 349 13.97 13.75 -7.12
C MET A 349 13.60 12.72 -6.04
N GLU A 350 14.00 12.94 -4.78
CA GLU A 350 13.61 12.07 -3.67
C GLU A 350 12.11 12.19 -3.34
N GLN A 351 11.53 13.39 -3.38
CA GLN A 351 10.07 13.55 -3.25
C GLN A 351 9.30 12.80 -4.34
N ILE A 352 9.73 12.91 -5.61
CA ILE A 352 9.11 12.17 -6.72
C ILE A 352 9.18 10.66 -6.48
N LYS A 353 10.29 10.17 -5.94
CA LYS A 353 10.48 8.75 -5.63
C LYS A 353 9.54 8.29 -4.52
N LEU A 354 9.40 9.08 -3.44
CA LEU A 354 8.48 8.81 -2.33
C LEU A 354 7.01 8.86 -2.77
N LEU A 355 6.62 9.87 -3.56
CA LEU A 355 5.26 9.97 -4.11
C LEU A 355 4.94 8.78 -5.01
N LYS A 356 5.87 8.36 -5.87
CA LYS A 356 5.70 7.16 -6.70
C LYS A 356 5.57 5.87 -5.87
N SER A 357 6.27 5.74 -4.75
CA SER A 357 6.05 4.59 -3.85
C SER A 357 4.70 4.65 -3.16
N GLU A 358 4.25 5.84 -2.77
CA GLU A 358 2.98 6.02 -2.08
C GLU A 358 1.78 5.77 -3.00
N ILE A 359 1.82 6.25 -4.24
CA ILE A 359 0.81 5.93 -5.26
C ILE A 359 0.68 4.41 -5.43
N ARG A 360 1.80 3.70 -5.61
CA ARG A 360 1.79 2.22 -5.73
C ARG A 360 1.33 1.50 -4.47
N ARG A 361 1.41 2.12 -3.30
CA ARG A 361 0.88 1.57 -2.04
C ARG A 361 -0.63 1.77 -1.99
N LEU A 362 -1.10 2.95 -2.32
CA LEU A 362 -2.53 3.29 -2.37
C LEU A 362 -3.26 2.45 -3.42
N GLU A 363 -2.69 2.25 -4.60
CA GLU A 363 -3.26 1.39 -5.65
C GLU A 363 -3.46 -0.05 -5.15
N ARG A 364 -2.44 -0.65 -4.51
CA ARG A 364 -2.56 -2.00 -3.94
C ARG A 364 -3.61 -2.09 -2.83
N ASN A 365 -3.70 -1.08 -1.97
CA ASN A 365 -4.72 -1.05 -0.92
C ASN A 365 -6.12 -0.93 -1.55
N GLN A 366 -6.30 -0.12 -2.58
CA GLN A 366 -7.56 0.01 -3.29
C GLN A 366 -7.95 -1.31 -3.97
N GLU A 367 -7.02 -2.01 -4.61
CA GLU A 367 -7.25 -3.35 -5.19
C GLU A 367 -7.64 -4.37 -4.11
N GLN A 368 -7.04 -4.31 -2.91
CA GLN A 368 -7.42 -5.16 -1.78
C GLN A 368 -8.84 -4.87 -1.27
N ASP A 369 -9.22 -3.59 -1.14
CA ASP A 369 -10.55 -3.20 -0.72
C ASP A 369 -11.61 -3.59 -1.76
N GLU A 370 -11.32 -3.41 -3.06
CA GLU A 370 -12.19 -3.84 -4.15
C GLU A 370 -12.31 -5.37 -4.20
N SER A 371 -11.21 -6.10 -4.02
CA SER A 371 -11.23 -7.56 -3.90
C SER A 371 -12.03 -8.04 -2.69
N ALA A 372 -11.93 -7.36 -1.54
CA ALA A 372 -12.69 -7.70 -0.34
C ALA A 372 -14.20 -7.49 -0.55
N ALA A 373 -14.59 -6.36 -1.17
CA ALA A 373 -15.97 -6.09 -1.54
C ALA A 373 -16.51 -7.10 -2.57
N ASN A 374 -15.70 -7.49 -3.55
CA ASN A 374 -16.05 -8.51 -4.53
C ASN A 374 -16.24 -9.89 -3.90
N VAL A 375 -15.41 -10.27 -2.93
CA VAL A 375 -15.56 -11.52 -2.16
C VAL A 375 -16.84 -11.50 -1.32
N GLU A 376 -17.17 -10.38 -0.69
CA GLU A 376 -18.42 -10.23 0.06
C GLU A 376 -19.64 -10.31 -0.86
N HIS A 377 -19.59 -9.66 -2.01
CA HIS A 377 -20.64 -9.76 -3.03
C HIS A 377 -20.80 -11.21 -3.52
N LEU A 378 -19.69 -11.89 -3.82
CA LEU A 378 -19.68 -13.29 -4.22
C LEU A 378 -20.28 -14.20 -3.14
N LYS A 379 -19.94 -13.99 -1.86
CA LYS A 379 -20.52 -14.72 -0.74
C LYS A 379 -22.05 -14.58 -0.73
N ASN A 380 -22.57 -13.36 -0.92
CA ASN A 380 -24.01 -13.11 -0.95
C ASN A 380 -24.68 -13.82 -2.14
N VAL A 381 -24.08 -13.76 -3.32
CA VAL A 381 -24.57 -14.46 -4.53
C VAL A 381 -24.54 -15.98 -4.35
N LEU A 382 -23.46 -16.54 -3.76
CA LEU A 382 -23.35 -17.97 -3.49
C LEU A 382 -24.36 -18.45 -2.43
N LEU A 383 -24.56 -17.69 -1.36
CA LEU A 383 -25.61 -17.99 -0.38
C LEU A 383 -26.99 -18.00 -1.04
N GLN A 384 -27.29 -16.99 -1.86
CA GLN A 384 -28.55 -16.94 -2.60
C GLN A 384 -28.69 -18.13 -3.57
N PHE A 385 -27.61 -18.51 -4.28
CA PHE A 385 -27.59 -19.67 -5.16
C PHE A 385 -27.83 -21.00 -4.42
N ILE A 386 -27.36 -21.16 -3.18
CA ILE A 386 -27.55 -22.39 -2.40
C ILE A 386 -28.99 -22.51 -1.87
N PHE A 387 -29.60 -21.40 -1.44
CA PHE A 387 -30.94 -21.41 -0.84
C PHE A 387 -32.10 -21.27 -1.84
N LEU A 388 -31.84 -20.84 -3.07
CA LEU A 388 -32.84 -20.82 -4.14
C LEU A 388 -33.14 -22.25 -4.64
N LYS A 389 -34.42 -22.52 -4.90
CA LYS A 389 -34.85 -23.75 -5.57
C LYS A 389 -34.28 -23.80 -7.00
N PRO A 390 -33.94 -24.99 -7.52
CA PRO A 390 -33.60 -25.17 -8.93
C PRO A 390 -34.68 -24.56 -9.85
N GLY A 391 -34.25 -23.89 -10.91
CA GLY A 391 -35.12 -23.13 -11.81
C GLY A 391 -34.51 -21.81 -12.31
N SER A 392 -35.29 -21.03 -13.06
CA SER A 392 -34.82 -19.84 -13.81
C SER A 392 -34.19 -18.74 -12.95
N GLU A 393 -34.54 -18.64 -11.66
CA GLU A 393 -33.93 -17.69 -10.72
C GLU A 393 -32.51 -18.10 -10.32
N ARG A 394 -32.27 -19.40 -10.16
CA ARG A 394 -30.97 -19.97 -9.82
C ARG A 394 -30.01 -19.91 -11.01
N GLU A 395 -30.52 -20.14 -12.23
CA GLU A 395 -29.74 -19.98 -13.47
C GLU A 395 -29.29 -18.54 -13.72
N ARG A 396 -30.10 -17.54 -13.34
CA ARG A 396 -29.77 -16.12 -13.50
C ARG A 396 -28.55 -15.68 -12.69
N LEU A 397 -28.17 -16.43 -11.66
CA LEU A 397 -26.98 -16.16 -10.86
C LEU A 397 -25.70 -16.74 -11.47
N LEU A 398 -25.80 -17.72 -12.38
CA LEU A 398 -24.64 -18.39 -13.00
C LEU A 398 -23.70 -17.44 -13.75
N PRO A 399 -24.16 -16.44 -14.52
CA PRO A 399 -23.27 -15.48 -15.18
C PRO A 399 -22.46 -14.66 -14.18
N VAL A 400 -23.07 -14.26 -13.05
CA VAL A 400 -22.40 -13.47 -12.00
C VAL A 400 -21.34 -14.31 -11.30
N ILE A 401 -21.68 -15.54 -10.91
CA ILE A 401 -20.75 -16.50 -10.30
C ILE A 401 -19.60 -16.81 -11.27
N ASN A 402 -19.89 -17.04 -12.55
CA ASN A 402 -18.89 -17.31 -13.57
C ASN A 402 -17.94 -16.12 -13.78
N THR A 403 -18.44 -14.89 -13.73
CA THR A 403 -17.63 -13.69 -13.91
C THR A 403 -16.72 -13.43 -12.70
N MET A 404 -17.23 -13.66 -11.48
CA MET A 404 -16.49 -13.45 -10.24
C MET A 404 -15.48 -14.57 -9.94
N LEU A 405 -15.75 -15.82 -10.34
CA LEU A 405 -14.88 -16.98 -10.11
C LEU A 405 -14.09 -17.45 -11.33
N GLN A 406 -14.33 -16.87 -12.51
CA GLN A 406 -13.71 -17.28 -13.78
C GLN A 406 -13.79 -18.79 -14.03
N LEU A 407 -14.99 -19.35 -13.90
CA LEU A 407 -15.21 -20.79 -14.00
C LEU A 407 -14.84 -21.33 -15.40
N SER A 408 -14.26 -22.53 -15.42
CA SER A 408 -14.05 -23.29 -16.65
C SER A 408 -15.38 -23.76 -17.26
N PRO A 409 -15.40 -24.11 -18.56
CA PRO A 409 -16.62 -24.63 -19.21
C PRO A 409 -17.19 -25.87 -18.53
N GLU A 410 -16.33 -26.71 -17.96
CA GLU A 410 -16.72 -27.92 -17.23
C GLU A 410 -17.38 -27.59 -15.88
N GLU A 411 -16.80 -26.67 -15.12
CA GLU A 411 -17.37 -26.20 -13.84
C GLU A 411 -18.69 -25.46 -14.05
N LYS A 412 -18.77 -24.64 -15.10
CA LYS A 412 -19.99 -23.96 -15.51
C LYS A 412 -21.09 -24.97 -15.86
N GLY A 413 -20.74 -26.05 -16.57
CA GLY A 413 -21.67 -27.13 -16.89
C GLY A 413 -22.22 -27.85 -15.65
N LYS A 414 -21.37 -28.14 -14.66
CA LYS A 414 -21.77 -28.76 -13.39
C LYS A 414 -22.73 -27.86 -12.59
N LEU A 415 -22.44 -26.57 -12.50
CA LEU A 415 -23.29 -25.60 -11.82
C LEU A 415 -24.63 -25.37 -12.53
N ALA A 416 -24.65 -25.43 -13.88
CA ALA A 416 -25.87 -25.35 -14.66
C ALA A 416 -26.79 -26.56 -14.44
N ALA A 417 -26.25 -27.77 -14.39
CA ALA A 417 -27.02 -28.97 -14.07
C ALA A 417 -27.68 -28.88 -12.68
N VAL A 418 -26.92 -28.46 -11.66
CA VAL A 418 -27.45 -28.24 -10.29
C VAL A 418 -28.50 -27.12 -10.23
N ALA A 419 -28.39 -26.12 -11.11
CA ALA A 419 -29.38 -25.05 -11.22
C ALA A 419 -30.69 -25.51 -11.89
N GLN A 420 -30.66 -26.60 -12.67
CA GLN A 420 -31.80 -27.15 -13.41
C GLN A 420 -32.44 -28.39 -12.75
N ASP A 421 -31.72 -29.09 -11.86
CA ASP A 421 -32.17 -30.34 -11.23
C ASP A 421 -33.32 -30.15 -10.21
N GLU A 422 -34.53 -29.87 -10.70
CA GLU A 422 -35.78 -30.18 -9.98
C GLU A 422 -36.73 -31.14 -10.75
N GLU A 423 -36.45 -31.55 -12.00
CA GLU A 423 -37.43 -32.33 -12.77
C GLU A 423 -37.27 -33.86 -12.81
N GLU A 424 -36.13 -34.46 -12.40
CA GLU A 424 -35.97 -35.93 -12.51
C GLU A 424 -36.13 -36.75 -11.21
N ASN A 425 -36.08 -36.14 -10.03
CA ASN A 425 -36.16 -36.90 -8.76
C ASN A 425 -37.56 -36.97 -8.12
N ALA A 426 -38.53 -36.19 -8.58
CA ALA A 426 -39.92 -36.27 -8.10
C ALA A 426 -40.72 -37.43 -8.72
N SER A 427 -40.27 -37.98 -9.86
CA SER A 427 -41.04 -38.98 -10.63
C SER A 427 -40.73 -40.43 -10.29
N ARG A 428 -39.75 -40.71 -9.40
CA ARG A 428 -39.35 -42.09 -9.02
C ARG A 428 -40.01 -42.63 -7.75
N TYR A 429 -40.84 -41.85 -7.06
CA TYR A 429 -41.53 -42.26 -5.82
C TYR A 429 -43.03 -42.50 -5.96
N SER A 430 -43.60 -42.52 -7.18
CA SER A 430 -45.01 -42.86 -7.42
C SER A 430 -45.24 -43.94 -8.48
N GLY A 431 -44.35 -44.94 -8.54
CA GLY A 431 -44.51 -46.13 -9.39
C GLY A 431 -44.98 -47.33 -8.60
#